data_AF-A0A1V0A5G7-F1
#
_entry.id   AF-A0A1V0A5G7-F1
#
_cell.length_a   1.000
_cell.length_b   1.000
_cell.length_c   1.000
_cell.angle_alpha   90.00
_cell.angle_beta   90.00
_cell.angle_gamma   90.00
#
_symmetry.space_group_name_H-M   'P 1'
#
loop_
_entity.id
_entity.type
_entity.pdbx_description
1 polymer ?
#
loop_
_entity_poly.entity_id
_entity_poly.type
_entity_poly.pdbx_seq_one_letter_code
_entity_poly.pdbx_strand_id
1 'polypeptide(L)'
;MAELRSWPALAARDGRRGTTFAVSGTEIVRLSGADEIQVRLTAPAIDRLRPYLSTCEQVQACEDRAWVAVYVDAEPDLALLLALTSVAIKAHVP
;
A
#
# COMPACT_ATOMS: atom_id res chain seq x y z
N MET A 1 -2.11 -11.68 -0.47
CA MET A 1 -3.51 -11.27 -0.18
C MET A 1 -4.09 -11.92 1.07
N ALA A 2 -3.99 -13.24 1.25
CA ALA A 2 -4.42 -13.90 2.49
C ALA A 2 -3.79 -13.26 3.74
N GLU A 3 -2.50 -12.90 3.66
CA GLU A 3 -1.78 -12.21 4.73
C GLU A 3 -2.43 -10.88 5.14
N LEU A 4 -2.71 -9.97 4.20
CA LEU A 4 -3.37 -8.70 4.53
C LEU A 4 -4.79 -8.89 5.11
N ARG A 5 -5.51 -9.95 4.69
CA ARG A 5 -6.83 -10.28 5.24
C ARG A 5 -6.76 -10.85 6.66
N SER A 6 -5.61 -11.36 7.10
CA SER A 6 -5.42 -11.86 8.47
C SER A 6 -5.10 -10.75 9.47
N TRP A 7 -4.76 -9.54 9.01
CA TRP A 7 -4.36 -8.45 9.87
C TRP A 7 -5.56 -7.78 10.54
N PRO A 8 -5.60 -7.71 11.89
CA PRO A 8 -6.79 -7.27 12.63
C PRO A 8 -7.11 -5.78 12.47
N ALA A 9 -6.12 -4.96 12.09
CA ALA A 9 -6.31 -3.54 11.84
C ALA A 9 -6.95 -3.24 10.48
N LEU A 10 -7.06 -4.23 9.59
CA LEU A 10 -7.53 -4.07 8.22
C LEU A 10 -8.94 -4.59 8.04
N ALA A 11 -9.80 -3.74 7.49
CA ALA A 11 -11.07 -4.14 6.92
C ALA A 11 -10.89 -4.32 5.41
N ALA A 12 -11.05 -5.56 4.93
CA ALA A 12 -11.05 -5.87 3.50
C ALA A 12 -12.43 -5.61 2.89
N ARG A 13 -12.47 -4.99 1.71
CA ARG A 13 -13.70 -4.79 0.94
C ARG A 13 -13.48 -5.22 -0.50
N ASP A 14 -14.30 -6.15 -0.96
CA ASP A 14 -14.32 -6.59 -2.34
C ASP A 14 -15.31 -5.75 -3.15
N GLY A 15 -14.86 -5.23 -4.29
CA GLY A 15 -15.65 -4.39 -5.18
C GLY A 15 -15.43 -4.75 -6.64
N ARG A 16 -16.23 -4.13 -7.52
CA ARG A 16 -16.17 -4.40 -8.97
C ARG A 16 -14.80 -4.09 -9.61
N ARG A 17 -14.00 -3.24 -8.98
CA ARG A 17 -12.67 -2.80 -9.47
C ARG A 17 -11.50 -3.50 -8.77
N GLY A 18 -11.75 -4.43 -7.84
CA GLY A 18 -10.72 -5.10 -7.05
C GLY A 18 -11.00 -5.06 -5.55
N THR A 19 -10.04 -5.56 -4.77
CA THR A 19 -10.08 -5.53 -3.30
C THR A 19 -9.43 -4.25 -2.79
N THR A 20 -10.04 -3.61 -1.80
CA THR A 20 -9.42 -2.52 -1.03
C THR A 20 -9.28 -2.92 0.44
N PHE A 21 -8.30 -2.33 1.12
CA PHE A 21 -8.13 -2.46 2.56
C PHE A 21 -8.15 -1.10 3.22
N ALA A 22 -8.89 -1.01 4.32
CA ALA A 22 -9.05 0.20 5.09
C ALA A 22 -8.66 0.00 6.56
N VAL A 23 -8.12 1.05 7.16
CA VAL A 23 -7.84 1.15 8.60
C VAL A 23 -8.70 2.27 9.16
N SER A 24 -9.48 1.98 10.20
CA SER A 24 -10.36 2.97 10.83
C SER A 24 -11.23 3.76 9.82
N GLY A 25 -11.72 3.07 8.77
CA GLY A 25 -12.53 3.67 7.70
C GLY A 25 -11.75 4.42 6.61
N THR A 26 -10.43 4.56 6.74
CA THR A 26 -9.56 5.16 5.72
C THR A 26 -8.97 4.09 4.83
N GLU A 27 -9.24 4.14 3.52
CA GLU A 27 -8.59 3.25 2.56
C GLU A 27 -7.09 3.52 2.51
N ILE A 28 -6.30 2.46 2.69
CA ILE A 28 -4.84 2.53 2.66
C ILE A 28 -4.18 1.56 1.68
N VAL A 29 -4.90 0.55 1.18
CA VAL A 29 -4.40 -0.32 0.10
C VAL A 29 -5.50 -0.49 -0.94
N ARG A 30 -5.14 -0.35 -2.22
CA ARG A 30 -6.02 -0.59 -3.36
C ARG A 30 -5.32 -1.49 -4.36
N LEU A 31 -5.97 -2.58 -4.73
CA LEU A 31 -5.52 -3.41 -5.82
C LEU A 31 -6.16 -2.90 -7.10
N SER A 32 -5.37 -2.21 -7.93
CA SER A 32 -5.82 -1.55 -9.14
C SER A 32 -5.33 -2.35 -10.35
N GLY A 33 -6.13 -3.32 -10.82
CA GLY A 33 -5.74 -4.15 -11.96
C GLY A 33 -4.89 -5.37 -11.57
N ALA A 34 -4.23 -5.99 -12.56
CA ALA A 34 -3.50 -7.24 -12.38
C ALA A 34 -2.17 -7.06 -11.64
N ASP A 35 -1.44 -5.98 -11.94
CA ASP A 35 -0.03 -5.86 -11.58
C ASP A 35 0.30 -4.56 -10.82
N GLU A 36 -0.70 -3.77 -10.42
CA GLU A 36 -0.50 -2.52 -9.67
C GLU A 36 -1.25 -2.55 -8.34
N ILE A 37 -0.51 -2.32 -7.26
CA ILE A 37 -1.04 -2.18 -5.91
C ILE A 37 -0.66 -0.80 -5.37
N GLN A 38 -1.67 -0.02 -4.99
CA GLN A 38 -1.45 1.31 -4.43
C GLN A 38 -1.54 1.27 -2.91
N VAL A 39 -0.58 1.90 -2.24
CA VAL A 39 -0.51 2.00 -0.77
C VAL A 39 -0.49 3.47 -0.36
N ARG A 40 -1.36 3.84 0.58
CA ARG A 40 -1.47 5.20 1.11
C ARG A 40 -0.54 5.38 2.30
N LEU A 41 0.55 6.12 2.12
CA LEU A 41 1.54 6.35 3.17
C LEU A 41 1.39 7.71 3.87
N THR A 42 0.81 8.72 3.19
CA THR A 42 0.88 10.17 3.51
C THR A 42 2.18 10.85 3.06
N ALA A 43 2.12 12.15 2.79
CA ALA A 43 3.29 12.93 2.35
C ALA A 43 4.48 12.87 3.33
N PRO A 44 4.29 13.03 4.67
CA PRO A 44 5.40 12.91 5.61
C PRO A 44 6.07 11.53 5.60
N ALA A 45 5.31 10.45 5.44
CA ALA A 45 5.86 9.11 5.39
C ALA A 45 6.61 8.86 4.07
N ILE A 46 6.08 9.35 2.94
CA ILE A 46 6.76 9.28 1.64
C ILE A 46 8.09 10.04 1.70
N ASP A 47 8.11 11.26 2.24
CA ASP A 47 9.34 12.06 2.34
C ASP A 47 10.39 11.35 3.22
N ARG A 48 9.95 10.74 4.34
CA ARG A 48 10.83 9.96 5.22
C ARG A 48 11.40 8.72 4.53
N LEU A 49 10.59 8.04 3.73
CA LEU A 49 10.98 6.79 3.07
C LEU A 49 11.61 7.01 1.69
N ARG A 50 11.61 8.24 1.17
CA ARG A 50 12.09 8.58 -0.17
C ARG A 50 13.43 7.96 -0.53
N PRO A 51 14.48 7.96 0.33
CA PRO A 51 15.74 7.30 0.00
C PRO A 51 15.60 5.80 -0.25
N TYR A 52 14.75 5.12 0.51
CA TYR A 52 14.47 3.69 0.36
C TYR A 52 13.59 3.42 -0.86
N LEU A 53 12.51 4.17 -1.04
CA LEU A 53 11.60 4.01 -2.18
C LEU A 53 12.34 4.20 -3.51
N SER A 54 13.28 5.15 -3.58
CA SER A 54 14.12 5.36 -4.78
C SER A 54 15.05 4.18 -5.11
N THR A 55 15.31 3.26 -4.17
CA THR A 55 16.09 2.03 -4.43
C THR A 55 15.23 0.87 -4.90
N CYS A 56 13.91 0.97 -4.76
CA CYS A 56 12.95 -0.05 -5.18
C CYS A 56 12.44 0.30 -6.58
N GLU A 57 12.92 -0.38 -7.61
CA GLU A 57 12.48 -0.15 -9.01
C GLU A 57 10.98 -0.42 -9.20
N GLN A 58 10.40 -1.28 -8.36
CA GLN A 58 8.98 -1.63 -8.38
C GLN A 58 8.07 -0.57 -7.75
N VAL A 59 8.62 0.50 -7.14
CA VAL A 59 7.82 1.49 -6.42
C VAL A 59 7.87 2.85 -7.11
N GLN A 60 6.70 3.43 -7.36
CA GLN A 60 6.56 4.76 -7.92
C GLN A 60 5.65 5.61 -7.03
N ALA A 61 6.10 6.83 -6.70
CA ALA A 61 5.26 7.77 -5.98
C ALA A 61 4.19 8.36 -6.92
N CYS A 62 2.94 8.41 -6.46
CA CYS A 62 1.85 9.04 -7.21
C CYS A 62 1.93 10.57 -7.11
N GLU A 63 1.34 11.27 -8.08
CA GLU A 63 1.33 12.74 -8.15
C GLU A 63 0.67 13.40 -6.93
N ASP A 64 -0.28 12.71 -6.30
CA ASP A 64 -1.00 13.18 -5.12
C ASP A 64 -0.17 13.20 -3.83
N ARG A 65 1.07 12.68 -3.87
CA ARG A 65 2.01 12.57 -2.74
C ARG A 65 1.40 11.94 -1.48
N ALA A 66 0.33 11.17 -1.62
CA ALA A 66 -0.29 10.43 -0.53
C ALA A 66 -0.17 8.92 -0.78
N TRP A 67 -0.03 8.53 -2.04
CA TRP A 67 0.03 7.15 -2.49
C TRP A 67 1.37 6.81 -3.15
N VAL A 68 1.72 5.53 -3.04
CA VAL A 68 2.77 4.90 -3.84
C VAL A 68 2.14 3.72 -4.58
N ALA A 69 2.46 3.59 -5.86
CA ALA A 69 2.17 2.42 -6.66
C ALA A 69 3.31 1.41 -6.53
N VAL A 70 2.97 0.15 -6.36
CA VAL A 70 3.87 -0.99 -6.32
C VAL A 70 3.53 -1.89 -7.51
N TYR A 71 4.47 -2.04 -8.43
CA TYR A 71 4.34 -2.88 -9.64
C TYR A 71 4.78 -4.31 -9.36
N VAL A 72 3.94 -5.26 -9.72
CA VAL A 72 4.08 -6.70 -9.48
C VAL A 72 4.43 -7.38 -10.81
N ASP A 73 5.66 -7.15 -11.30
CA ASP A 73 6.10 -7.67 -12.61
C ASP A 73 6.55 -9.16 -12.55
N ALA A 74 6.76 -9.68 -11.35
CA ALA A 74 6.90 -11.09 -10.97
C ALA A 74 6.30 -11.23 -9.56
N GLU A 75 6.10 -12.45 -9.03
CA GLU A 75 5.49 -12.68 -7.70
C GLU A 75 5.80 -11.53 -6.73
N PRO A 76 4.77 -10.86 -6.19
CA PRO A 76 4.97 -9.57 -5.53
C PRO A 76 6.08 -9.73 -4.52
N ASP A 77 6.96 -8.71 -4.41
CA ASP A 77 7.74 -8.56 -3.18
C ASP A 77 6.72 -8.28 -2.06
N LEU A 78 6.14 -9.38 -1.58
CA LEU A 78 5.10 -9.41 -0.60
C LEU A 78 5.67 -8.83 0.68
N ALA A 79 6.97 -9.00 0.94
CA ALA A 79 7.63 -8.37 2.07
C ALA A 79 7.61 -6.84 1.95
N LEU A 80 7.92 -6.29 0.78
CA LEU A 80 7.83 -4.84 0.52
C LEU A 80 6.40 -4.33 0.67
N LEU A 81 5.41 -5.02 0.07
CA LEU A 81 4.00 -4.64 0.19
C LEU A 81 3.53 -4.66 1.65
N LEU A 82 3.86 -5.72 2.40
CA LEU A 82 3.51 -5.84 3.81
C LEU A 82 4.21 -4.75 4.64
N ALA A 83 5.48 -4.46 4.37
CA ALA A 83 6.22 -3.40 5.05
C ALA A 83 5.58 -2.01 4.80
N LEU A 84 5.26 -1.69 3.55
CA LEU A 84 4.58 -0.43 3.21
C LEU A 84 3.18 -0.36 3.83
N THR A 85 2.44 -1.47 3.87
CA THR A 85 1.13 -1.51 4.52
C THR A 85 1.24 -1.31 6.02
N SER A 86 2.27 -1.86 6.68
CA SER A 86 2.54 -1.61 8.10
C SER A 86 2.82 -0.14 8.38
N VAL A 87 3.62 0.51 7.52
CA VAL A 87 3.84 1.97 7.60
C VAL A 87 2.54 2.74 7.40
N ALA A 88 1.73 2.35 6.42
CA ALA A 88 0.43 2.96 6.14
C ALA A 88 -0.51 2.87 7.34
N ILE A 89 -0.59 1.71 8.01
CA ILE A 89 -1.34 1.53 9.25
C ILE A 89 -0.82 2.50 10.30
N LYS A 90 0.49 2.51 10.56
CA LYS A 90 1.09 3.40 11.56
C LYS A 90 0.86 4.89 11.26
N ALA A 91 0.76 5.27 10.00
CA ALA A 91 0.53 6.66 9.59
C ALA A 91 -0.94 7.11 9.75
N HIS A 92 -1.89 6.16 9.75
CA HIS A 92 -3.33 6.45 9.80
C HIS A 92 -4.01 5.99 11.09
N VAL A 93 -3.31 5.26 11.95
CA VAL A 93 -3.72 4.96 13.32
C VAL A 93 -3.08 5.99 14.26
N PRO A 94 -3.87 6.69 15.10
CA PRO A 94 -3.36 7.64 16.08
C PRO A 94 -2.53 6.98 17.19
#